data_AF-A0A059WUX6-F1
#
_entry.id   AF-A0A059WUX6-F1
#
_cell.length_a   1.000
_cell.length_b   1.000
_cell.length_c   1.000
_cell.angle_alpha   90.00
_cell.angle_beta   90.00
_cell.angle_gamma   90.00
#
_symmetry.space_group_name_H-M   'P 1'
#
loop_
_entity.id
_entity.type
_entity.pdbx_description
1 polymer ?
#
loop_
_entity_poly.entity_id
_entity_poly.type
_entity_poly.pdbx_seq_one_letter_code
_entity_poly.pdbx_strand_id
1 'polypeptide(L)'
;MVPPTSDVRDALPLIFVPIMAASYDGIEPSKTDQASALINAARNTGGSIGVSIVSNVLTHREQFHQSRLVEQVIPSSTTYQDAPQQITNYFTAHGSSLAQAHDQAIQWIGQQVQSQASFLGYMDAFWVLMLISLSAVPLALALRNVKLGGPVHMGH
;
A
#
# COMPACT_ATOMS: atom_id res chain seq x y z
N MET A 1 6.21 -16.73 -25.20
CA MET A 1 7.54 -16.60 -24.57
C MET A 1 7.41 -15.57 -23.46
N VAL A 2 7.10 -16.02 -22.24
CA VAL A 2 7.01 -15.14 -21.05
C VAL A 2 8.41 -15.07 -20.45
N PRO A 3 9.00 -13.89 -20.18
CA PRO A 3 10.33 -13.79 -19.58
C PRO A 3 10.33 -14.38 -18.15
N PRO A 4 11.45 -14.97 -17.69
CA PRO A 4 11.54 -15.54 -16.35
C PRO A 4 11.45 -14.42 -15.30
N THR A 5 10.51 -14.54 -14.37
CA THR A 5 10.25 -13.61 -13.26
C THR A 5 11.22 -13.80 -12.08
N SER A 6 12.44 -14.29 -12.32
CA SER A 6 13.45 -14.58 -11.28
C SER A 6 14.02 -13.33 -10.61
N ASP A 7 14.14 -12.21 -11.33
CA ASP A 7 14.91 -11.04 -10.87
C ASP A 7 14.34 -10.34 -9.62
N VAL A 8 13.02 -10.39 -9.39
CA VAL A 8 12.40 -9.72 -8.22
C VAL A 8 12.49 -10.58 -6.96
N ARG A 9 12.51 -11.91 -7.10
CA ARG A 9 12.57 -12.84 -5.96
C ARG A 9 13.98 -12.87 -5.35
N ASP A 10 15.00 -12.60 -6.17
CA ASP A 10 16.41 -12.60 -5.77
C ASP A 10 16.86 -11.26 -5.14
N ALA A 11 16.06 -10.20 -5.26
CA ALA A 11 16.36 -8.90 -4.66
C ALA A 11 16.05 -8.82 -3.15
N LEU A 12 15.02 -9.54 -2.68
CA LEU A 12 14.62 -9.59 -1.27
C LEU A 12 15.75 -10.05 -0.31
N PRO A 13 16.50 -11.13 -0.63
CA PRO A 13 17.66 -11.55 0.16
C PRO A 13 18.75 -10.48 0.26
N LEU A 14 18.99 -9.69 -0.80
CA LEU A 14 20.06 -8.69 -0.84
C LEU A 14 19.85 -7.56 0.18
N ILE A 15 18.59 -7.24 0.51
CA ILE A 15 18.27 -6.25 1.54
C ILE A 15 18.20 -6.91 2.92
N PHE A 16 17.62 -8.11 3.00
CA PHE A 16 17.33 -8.75 4.29
C PHE A 16 18.59 -9.28 5.00
N VAL A 17 19.53 -9.87 4.25
CA VAL A 17 20.76 -10.46 4.80
C VAL A 17 21.63 -9.43 5.55
N PRO A 18 21.99 -8.27 4.98
CA PRO A 18 22.82 -7.29 5.69
C PRO A 18 22.09 -6.64 6.87
N ILE A 19 20.77 -6.43 6.78
CA ILE A 19 19.96 -5.91 7.90
C ILE A 19 19.99 -6.88 9.09
N MET A 20 19.80 -8.17 8.81
CA MET A 20 19.85 -9.19 9.85
C MET A 20 21.26 -9.31 10.45
N ALA A 21 22.31 -9.31 9.63
CA ALA A 21 23.69 -9.33 10.11
C ALA A 21 24.00 -8.13 11.02
N ALA A 22 23.57 -6.92 10.63
CA ALA A 22 23.74 -5.71 11.44
C ALA A 22 22.94 -5.76 12.76
N SER A 23 21.82 -6.49 12.81
CA SER A 23 20.98 -6.59 14.02
C SER A 23 21.59 -7.48 15.11
N TYR A 24 22.56 -8.33 14.76
CA TYR A 24 23.31 -9.16 15.72
C TYR A 24 24.70 -8.60 16.05
N ASP A 25 25.10 -7.50 15.42
CA ASP A 25 26.40 -6.86 15.68
C ASP A 25 26.46 -6.34 17.14
N GLY A 26 27.51 -6.70 17.87
CA GLY A 26 27.69 -6.35 19.28
C GLY A 26 26.90 -7.16 20.32
N ILE A 27 26.15 -8.20 19.91
CA ILE A 27 25.42 -9.08 20.84
C ILE A 27 26.32 -10.25 21.28
N GLU A 28 26.43 -10.45 22.60
CA GLU A 28 27.14 -11.63 23.14
C GLU A 28 26.48 -12.95 22.67
N PRO A 29 27.25 -13.99 22.32
CA PRO A 29 26.71 -15.24 21.79
C PRO A 29 25.62 -15.88 22.67
N SER A 30 25.71 -15.73 23.98
CA SER A 30 24.74 -16.23 24.97
C SER A 30 23.39 -15.50 24.97
N LYS A 31 23.27 -14.34 24.32
CA LYS A 31 22.06 -13.52 24.25
C LYS A 31 21.40 -13.53 22.86
N THR A 32 21.99 -14.25 21.91
CA THR A 32 21.51 -14.35 20.52
C THR A 32 20.05 -14.83 20.42
N ASP A 33 19.66 -15.80 21.25
CA ASP A 33 18.28 -16.34 21.25
C ASP A 33 17.25 -15.29 21.68
N GLN A 34 17.57 -14.51 22.71
CA GLN A 34 16.70 -13.43 23.19
C GLN A 34 16.62 -12.29 22.18
N ALA A 35 17.75 -11.94 21.54
CA ALA A 35 17.79 -10.95 20.48
C ALA A 35 16.94 -11.37 19.27
N SER A 36 17.05 -12.63 18.84
CA SER A 36 16.25 -13.20 17.75
C SER A 36 14.76 -13.14 18.07
N ALA A 37 14.36 -13.52 19.29
CA ALA A 37 12.97 -13.44 19.74
C ALA A 37 12.43 -12.00 19.68
N LEU A 38 13.21 -11.01 20.13
CA LEU A 38 12.82 -9.61 20.10
C LEU A 38 12.71 -9.04 18.68
N ILE A 39 13.67 -9.35 17.80
CA ILE A 39 13.65 -8.93 16.39
C ILE A 39 12.42 -9.51 15.68
N ASN A 40 12.11 -10.79 15.91
CA ASN A 40 10.94 -11.43 15.31
C ASN A 40 9.63 -10.84 15.84
N ALA A 41 9.53 -10.59 17.14
CA ALA A 41 8.39 -9.90 17.73
C ALA A 41 8.19 -8.50 17.14
N ALA A 42 9.27 -7.70 17.08
CA ALA A 42 9.24 -6.37 16.49
C ALA A 42 8.82 -6.39 15.02
N ARG A 43 9.31 -7.35 14.23
CA ARG A 43 8.95 -7.52 12.82
C ARG A 43 7.46 -7.89 12.66
N ASN A 44 6.96 -8.85 13.42
CA ASN A 44 5.57 -9.28 13.33
C ASN A 44 4.61 -8.17 13.77
N THR A 45 4.91 -7.50 14.88
CA THR A 45 4.13 -6.36 15.37
C THR A 45 4.17 -5.20 14.39
N GLY A 46 5.35 -4.83 13.90
CA GLY A 46 5.51 -3.78 12.89
C GLY A 46 4.79 -4.10 11.58
N GLY A 47 4.83 -5.36 11.14
CA GLY A 47 4.10 -5.85 9.97
C GLY A 47 2.58 -5.69 10.12
N SER A 48 2.02 -6.13 11.25
CA SER A 48 0.58 -5.97 11.55
C SER A 48 0.15 -4.50 11.64
N ILE A 49 0.97 -3.65 12.25
CA ILE A 49 0.71 -2.20 12.32
C ILE A 49 0.73 -1.60 10.91
N GLY A 50 1.74 -1.93 10.10
CA GLY A 50 1.87 -1.44 8.73
C GLY A 50 0.68 -1.83 7.86
N VAL A 51 0.27 -3.11 7.91
CA VAL A 51 -0.91 -3.60 7.18
C VAL A 51 -2.18 -2.88 7.63
N SER A 52 -2.35 -2.66 8.95
CA SER A 52 -3.53 -1.97 9.49
C SER A 52 -3.60 -0.51 9.02
N ILE A 53 -2.47 0.21 9.05
CA ILE A 53 -2.37 1.59 8.56
C ILE A 53 -2.70 1.64 7.06
N VAL A 54 -2.06 0.80 6.25
CA VAL A 54 -2.28 0.78 4.79
C VAL A 54 -3.72 0.43 4.45
N SER A 55 -4.30 -0.57 5.12
CA SER A 55 -5.70 -0.96 4.92
C SER A 55 -6.64 0.19 5.25
N ASN A 56 -6.43 0.86 6.39
CA ASN A 56 -7.23 2.00 6.79
C ASN A 56 -7.12 3.17 5.80
N VAL A 57 -5.89 3.49 5.36
CA VAL A 57 -5.65 4.53 4.35
C VAL A 57 -6.36 4.17 3.05
N LEU A 58 -6.19 2.95 2.56
CA LEU A 58 -6.80 2.50 1.32
C LEU A 58 -8.32 2.69 1.37
N THR A 59 -9.00 2.14 2.39
CA THR A 59 -10.46 2.26 2.51
C THR A 59 -10.93 3.72 2.57
N HIS A 60 -10.29 4.58 3.35
CA HIS A 60 -10.70 5.98 3.46
C HIS A 60 -10.42 6.77 2.18
N ARG A 61 -9.31 6.50 1.51
CA ARG A 61 -8.91 7.22 0.29
C ARG A 61 -9.72 6.77 -0.91
N GLU A 62 -10.04 5.48 -1.02
CA GLU A 62 -10.98 4.98 -2.02
C GLU A 62 -12.35 5.64 -1.88
N GLN A 63 -12.91 5.68 -0.67
CA GLN A 63 -14.19 6.36 -0.41
C GLN A 63 -14.12 7.85 -0.75
N PHE A 64 -13.04 8.52 -0.35
CA PHE A 64 -12.81 9.93 -0.68
C PHE A 64 -12.81 10.16 -2.20
N HIS A 65 -12.02 9.40 -2.96
CA HIS A 65 -11.93 9.55 -4.41
C HIS A 65 -13.23 9.16 -5.10
N GLN A 66 -13.93 8.13 -4.61
CA GLN A 66 -15.25 7.77 -5.11
C GLN A 66 -16.24 8.93 -4.96
N SER A 67 -16.33 9.54 -3.77
CA SER A 67 -17.20 10.70 -3.54
C SER A 67 -16.82 11.86 -4.45
N ARG A 68 -15.52 12.14 -4.63
CA ARG A 68 -15.07 13.24 -5.51
C ARG A 68 -15.37 12.99 -6.98
N LEU A 69 -15.16 11.77 -7.45
CA LEU A 69 -15.49 11.39 -8.83
C LEU A 69 -16.99 11.48 -9.07
N VAL A 70 -17.82 11.01 -8.14
CA VAL A 70 -19.29 11.12 -8.24
C VAL A 70 -19.76 12.58 -8.13
N GLU A 71 -19.15 13.40 -7.28
CA GLU A 71 -19.41 14.85 -7.18
C GLU A 71 -19.05 15.58 -8.49
N GLN A 72 -17.95 15.18 -9.14
CA GLN A 72 -17.56 15.74 -10.44
C GLN A 72 -18.45 15.24 -11.60
N VAL A 73 -19.22 14.17 -11.38
CA VAL A 73 -20.23 13.64 -12.31
C VAL A 73 -21.56 14.46 -12.21
N ILE A 74 -21.65 15.47 -11.33
CA ILE A 74 -22.80 16.38 -11.18
C ILE A 74 -22.84 17.46 -12.31
N PRO A 75 -24.02 17.82 -12.84
CA PRO A 75 -24.30 18.03 -14.28
C PRO A 75 -24.04 19.46 -14.77
N SER A 76 -22.80 19.94 -14.68
CA SER A 76 -22.42 21.25 -15.24
C SER A 76 -21.81 21.20 -16.64
N SER A 77 -21.48 20.00 -17.15
CA SER A 77 -20.97 19.83 -18.51
C SER A 77 -21.96 19.03 -19.38
N THR A 78 -22.32 19.60 -20.53
CA THR A 78 -23.21 18.96 -21.53
C THR A 78 -22.67 17.60 -21.97
N THR A 79 -21.35 17.43 -22.01
CA THR A 79 -20.66 16.17 -22.32
C THR A 79 -21.05 15.02 -21.39
N TYR A 80 -21.40 15.28 -20.13
CA TYR A 80 -21.76 14.24 -19.17
C TYR A 80 -23.23 13.83 -19.22
N GLN A 81 -24.14 14.69 -19.69
CA GLN A 81 -25.53 14.28 -19.93
C GLN A 81 -25.63 13.30 -21.12
N ASP A 82 -24.72 13.44 -22.08
CA ASP A 82 -24.68 12.59 -23.27
C ASP A 82 -24.04 11.22 -23.00
N ALA A 83 -23.15 11.09 -22.01
CA ALA A 83 -22.41 9.85 -21.75
C ALA A 83 -23.32 8.66 -21.33
N PRO A 84 -24.23 8.78 -20.33
CA PRO A 84 -25.17 7.72 -20.00
C PRO A 84 -26.08 7.37 -21.18
N GLN A 85 -26.48 8.37 -21.98
CA GLN A 85 -27.32 8.15 -23.15
C GLN A 85 -26.58 7.37 -24.24
N GLN A 86 -25.31 7.70 -24.52
CA GLN A 86 -24.47 6.97 -25.47
C GLN A 86 -24.26 5.50 -25.04
N ILE A 87 -23.98 5.26 -23.76
CA ILE A 87 -23.80 3.90 -23.22
C ILE A 87 -25.13 3.13 -23.24
N THR A 88 -26.24 3.78 -22.91
CA THR A 88 -27.59 3.19 -23.02
C THR A 88 -27.91 2.82 -24.47
N ASN A 89 -27.60 3.69 -25.43
CA ASN A 89 -27.79 3.42 -26.85
C ASN A 89 -26.92 2.25 -27.30
N TYR A 90 -25.68 2.14 -26.80
CA TYR A 90 -24.80 1.01 -27.05
C TYR A 90 -25.43 -0.32 -26.59
N PHE A 91 -25.92 -0.40 -25.34
CA PHE A 91 -26.54 -1.63 -24.83
C PHE A 91 -27.88 -1.95 -25.50
N THR A 92 -28.64 -0.93 -25.87
CA THR A 92 -29.87 -1.10 -26.66
C THR A 92 -29.58 -1.67 -28.04
N ALA A 93 -28.53 -1.16 -28.72
CA ALA A 93 -28.07 -1.69 -30.01
C ALA A 93 -27.56 -3.14 -29.91
N HIS A 94 -27.16 -3.60 -28.72
CA HIS A 94 -26.75 -4.98 -28.43
C HIS A 94 -27.88 -5.86 -27.89
N GLY A 95 -29.14 -5.42 -28.00
CA GLY A 95 -30.32 -6.26 -27.75
C GLY A 95 -30.93 -6.15 -26.36
N SER A 96 -30.45 -5.24 -25.50
CA SER A 96 -31.12 -4.95 -24.23
C SER A 96 -32.35 -4.08 -24.43
N SER A 97 -33.39 -4.26 -23.61
CA SER A 97 -34.51 -3.31 -23.59
C SER A 97 -34.03 -1.95 -23.08
N LEU A 98 -34.73 -0.86 -23.42
CA LEU A 98 -34.31 0.49 -23.01
C LEU A 98 -34.08 0.62 -21.50
N ALA A 99 -34.98 0.03 -20.69
CA ALA A 99 -34.85 0.03 -19.23
C ALA A 99 -33.62 -0.77 -18.76
N GLN A 100 -33.39 -1.97 -19.33
CA GLN A 100 -32.22 -2.79 -19.01
C GLN A 100 -30.90 -2.13 -19.45
N ALA A 101 -30.90 -1.52 -20.62
CA ALA A 101 -29.75 -0.82 -21.18
C ALA A 101 -29.34 0.38 -20.32
N HIS A 102 -30.33 1.10 -19.77
CA HIS A 102 -30.08 2.21 -18.85
C HIS A 102 -29.44 1.72 -17.55
N ASP A 103 -29.99 0.67 -16.93
CA ASP A 103 -29.42 0.10 -15.71
C ASP A 103 -27.99 -0.44 -15.94
N GLN A 104 -27.74 -1.10 -17.08
CA GLN A 104 -26.41 -1.54 -17.48
C GLN A 104 -25.44 -0.36 -17.66
N ALA A 105 -25.89 0.75 -18.24
CA ALA A 105 -25.09 1.95 -18.40
C ALA A 105 -24.66 2.54 -17.04
N ILE A 106 -25.59 2.65 -16.09
CA ILE A 106 -25.30 3.15 -14.74
C ILE A 106 -24.34 2.20 -14.01
N GLN A 107 -24.56 0.89 -14.10
CA GLN A 107 -23.65 -0.09 -13.49
C GLN A 107 -22.23 0.00 -14.08
N TRP A 108 -22.12 0.14 -15.40
CA TRP A 108 -20.83 0.29 -16.07
C TRP A 108 -20.10 1.55 -15.60
N ILE A 109 -20.79 2.70 -15.54
CA ILE A 109 -20.23 3.95 -15.01
C ILE A 109 -19.77 3.74 -13.56
N GLY A 110 -20.58 3.09 -12.72
CA GLY A 110 -20.23 2.77 -11.35
C GLY A 110 -18.94 1.94 -11.23
N GLN A 111 -18.77 0.95 -12.11
CA GLN A 111 -17.53 0.16 -12.16
C GLN A 111 -16.31 1.01 -12.57
N GLN A 112 -16.47 1.93 -13.52
CA GLN A 112 -15.38 2.83 -13.92
C GLN A 112 -14.98 3.76 -12.79
N VAL A 113 -15.94 4.34 -12.08
CA VAL A 113 -15.70 5.19 -10.91
C VAL A 113 -14.99 4.39 -9.82
N GLN A 114 -15.45 3.18 -9.51
CA GLN A 114 -14.81 2.33 -8.52
C GLN A 114 -13.37 2.00 -8.89
N SER A 115 -13.11 1.64 -10.15
CA SER A 115 -11.76 1.32 -10.63
C SER A 115 -10.81 2.51 -10.50
N GLN A 116 -11.27 3.71 -10.87
CA GLN A 116 -10.48 4.95 -10.74
C GLN A 116 -10.24 5.33 -9.28
N ALA A 117 -11.27 5.23 -8.43
CA ALA A 117 -11.16 5.50 -7.01
C ALA A 117 -10.15 4.56 -6.33
N SER A 118 -10.20 3.26 -6.65
CA SER A 118 -9.24 2.26 -6.18
C SER A 118 -7.81 2.56 -6.64
N PHE A 119 -7.62 2.91 -7.92
CA PHE A 119 -6.30 3.28 -8.43
C PHE A 119 -5.70 4.48 -7.67
N LEU A 120 -6.48 5.54 -7.47
CA LEU A 120 -6.04 6.73 -6.72
C LEU A 120 -5.79 6.40 -5.23
N GLY A 121 -6.63 5.56 -4.62
CA GLY A 121 -6.43 5.07 -3.26
C GLY A 121 -5.13 4.28 -3.08
N TYR A 122 -4.78 3.42 -4.04
CA TYR A 122 -3.49 2.72 -4.04
C TYR A 122 -2.31 3.69 -4.14
N MET A 123 -2.39 4.71 -5.00
CA MET A 123 -1.34 5.72 -5.13
C MET A 123 -1.10 6.44 -3.79
N ASP A 124 -2.17 6.81 -3.07
CA ASP A 124 -2.05 7.40 -1.74
C ASP A 124 -1.42 6.45 -0.73
N ALA A 125 -1.80 5.16 -0.76
CA ALA A 125 -1.21 4.14 0.10
C ALA A 125 0.30 3.96 -0.16
N PHE A 126 0.74 4.00 -1.43
CA PHE A 126 2.15 3.99 -1.80
C PHE A 126 2.90 5.21 -1.25
N TRP A 127 2.30 6.40 -1.30
CA TRP A 127 2.90 7.59 -0.69
C TRP A 127 3.07 7.45 0.82
N VAL A 128 2.08 6.90 1.51
CA VAL A 128 2.18 6.64 2.96
C VAL A 128 3.30 5.64 3.26
N LEU A 129 3.37 4.52 2.52
CA LEU A 129 4.45 3.54 2.66
C LEU A 129 5.82 4.16 2.41
N MET A 130 5.94 4.99 1.37
CA MET A 130 7.19 5.68 1.04
C MET A 130 7.63 6.61 2.19
N LEU A 131 6.71 7.37 2.78
CA LEU A 131 7.01 8.26 3.91
C LEU A 131 7.43 7.48 5.16
N ILE A 132 6.75 6.36 5.45
CA ILE A 132 7.13 5.46 6.55
C ILE A 132 8.54 4.92 6.33
N SER A 133 8.84 4.40 5.14
CA SER A 133 10.18 3.90 4.79
C SER A 133 11.24 5.01 4.84
N LEU A 134 10.94 6.21 4.35
CA LEU A 134 11.85 7.34 4.38
C LEU A 134 12.16 7.78 5.83
N SER A 135 11.17 7.75 6.72
CA SER A 135 11.35 8.08 8.13
C SER A 135 12.23 7.07 8.89
N ALA A 136 12.34 5.82 8.40
CA ALA A 136 13.23 4.83 8.99
C ALA A 136 14.72 5.11 8.74
N VAL A 137 15.05 5.84 7.66
CA VAL A 137 16.44 6.20 7.31
C VAL A 137 17.13 7.04 8.40
N PRO A 138 16.60 8.20 8.85
CA PRO A 138 17.24 8.97 9.92
C PRO A 138 17.30 8.21 11.24
N LEU A 139 16.30 7.38 11.53
CA LEU A 139 16.26 6.51 12.71
C LEU A 139 17.42 5.50 12.72
N ALA A 140 17.65 4.84 11.58
CA ALA A 140 18.77 3.92 11.40
C ALA A 140 20.12 4.64 11.52
N LEU A 141 20.25 5.84 10.94
CA LEU A 141 21.47 6.65 11.05
C LEU A 141 21.74 7.13 12.49
N ALA A 142 20.69 7.47 13.25
CA ALA A 142 20.84 7.85 14.65
C ALA A 142 21.31 6.68 15.53
N LEU A 143 20.77 5.48 15.31
CA LEU A 143 21.16 4.27 16.04
C LEU A 143 22.60 3.85 15.77
N ARG A 144 23.11 4.04 14.54
CA ARG A 144 24.51 3.74 14.19
C ARG A 144 25.54 4.49 15.05
N ASN A 145 25.16 5.66 15.60
CA ASN A 145 26.06 6.48 16.42
C ASN A 145 26.04 6.11 17.90
N VAL A 146 25.16 5.19 18.33
CA VAL A 146 25.13 4.70 19.71
C VAL A 146 26.22 3.64 19.87
N LYS A 147 27.28 3.96 20.62
CA LYS A 147 28.33 3.00 21.01
C LYS A 147 27.71 1.89 21.88
N LEU A 148 27.42 0.75 21.26
CA LEU A 148 27.11 -0.50 21.94
C LEU A 148 28.41 -1.05 22.56
N GLY A 149 28.75 -0.58 23.76
CA GLY A 149 29.96 -1.03 24.46
C GLY A 149 30.52 -0.08 25.53
N GLY A 150 29.66 0.57 26.32
CA GLY A 150 30.13 1.24 27.55
C GLY A 150 30.60 0.19 28.57
N PRO A 151 31.75 0.37 29.25
CA PRO A 151 32.30 -0.63 30.15
C PRO A 151 31.31 -0.95 31.26
N VAL A 152 31.01 -2.24 31.43
CA VAL A 152 30.23 -2.75 32.56
C VAL A 152 30.99 -2.42 33.83
N HIS A 153 30.50 -1.45 34.60
CA HIS A 153 30.94 -1.24 35.98
C HIS A 153 30.45 -2.44 36.78
N MET A 154 31.32 -3.44 36.95
CA MET A 154 31.22 -4.42 38.02
C MET A 154 31.46 -3.67 39.32
N GLY A 155 30.39 -3.18 39.94
CA GLY A 155 30.42 -2.67 41.30
C GLY A 155 30.72 -3.82 42.26
N HIS A 156 31.75 -3.62 43.08
CA HIS A 156 32.06 -4.42 44.27
C HIS A 156 30.96 -4.32 45.33
#